data_AF-A0A089L4D1-F1
#
_entry.id   AF-A0A089L4D1-F1
#
_cell.length_a   1.000
_cell.length_b   1.000
_cell.length_c   1.000
_cell.angle_alpha   90.00
_cell.angle_beta   90.00
_cell.angle_gamma   90.00
#
_symmetry.space_group_name_H-M   'P 1'
#
loop_
_entity.id
_entity.type
_entity.pdbx_description
1 polymer ?
#
loop_
_entity_poly.entity_id
_entity_poly.type
_entity_poly.pdbx_seq_one_letter_code
_entity_poly.pdbx_strand_id
1 'polypeptide(L)'
;MPDWQVVKRLPQAEAWSGIPADAVTVSVERLEDFTAGIAITFYTLPGDEDYVYADLGTATAHYSLGSVGTYNYRKPEDLSAAGVSAFNSRILKITGGLGANLALSSYYKIDEAGVPAGILLVDTGHTREADIDRDGTAEVISAHGTPMTAYVYRWHDGYAEEAYINDALQADSVVLREDLIFEASDLGESEVTEYRFTPEGLTRQHP
;
A
#
# COMPACT_ATOMS: atom_id res chain seq x y z
N MET A 1 20.09 8.76 -9.85
CA MET A 1 18.65 9.14 -9.81
C MET A 1 17.85 7.86 -9.89
N PRO A 2 16.72 7.74 -9.16
CA PRO A 2 15.85 6.59 -9.27
C PRO A 2 15.30 6.44 -10.70
N ASP A 3 15.21 5.20 -11.18
CA ASP A 3 14.56 4.86 -12.45
C ASP A 3 13.06 4.64 -12.18
N TRP A 4 12.24 5.63 -12.54
CA TRP A 4 10.81 5.61 -12.30
C TRP A 4 10.07 4.86 -13.40
N GLN A 5 9.23 3.91 -12.99
CA GLN A 5 8.46 3.06 -13.88
C GLN A 5 6.97 3.17 -13.55
N VAL A 6 6.12 3.19 -14.57
CA VAL A 6 4.66 3.21 -14.36
C VAL A 6 4.22 1.94 -13.64
N VAL A 7 3.43 2.08 -12.57
CA VAL A 7 2.82 0.94 -11.89
C VAL A 7 1.88 0.22 -12.86
N LYS A 8 2.15 -1.06 -13.11
CA LYS A 8 1.49 -1.81 -14.19
C LYS A 8 0.11 -2.35 -13.84
N ARG A 9 -0.17 -2.54 -12.54
CA ARG A 9 -1.41 -3.16 -12.06
C ARG A 9 -2.04 -2.27 -11.00
N LEU A 10 -3.30 -1.94 -11.23
CA LEU A 10 -4.13 -1.18 -10.29
C LEU A 10 -5.17 -2.11 -9.67
N PRO A 11 -5.51 -1.90 -8.39
CA PRO A 11 -6.58 -2.64 -7.78
C PRO A 11 -7.91 -2.28 -8.47
N GLN A 12 -8.83 -3.22 -8.56
CA GLN A 12 -10.12 -3.01 -9.20
C GLN A 12 -11.21 -2.89 -8.14
N ALA A 13 -12.21 -2.06 -8.44
CA ALA A 13 -13.42 -1.98 -7.63
C ALA A 13 -14.63 -2.11 -8.55
N GLU A 14 -15.52 -3.04 -8.22
CA GLU A 14 -16.67 -3.38 -9.06
C GLU A 14 -17.96 -3.10 -8.30
N ALA A 15 -18.83 -2.27 -8.87
CA ALA A 15 -20.15 -2.03 -8.31
C ALA A 15 -20.95 -3.33 -8.28
N TRP A 16 -21.57 -3.65 -7.14
CA TRP A 16 -22.31 -4.90 -6.97
C TRP A 16 -23.42 -4.76 -5.92
N SER A 17 -24.20 -5.83 -5.73
CA SER A 17 -25.35 -5.85 -4.80
C SER A 17 -24.99 -5.98 -3.32
N GLY A 18 -23.69 -6.04 -2.99
CA GLY A 18 -23.20 -6.32 -1.65
C GLY A 18 -22.85 -7.80 -1.42
N ILE A 19 -22.44 -8.10 -0.19
CA ILE A 19 -21.87 -9.38 0.21
C ILE A 19 -22.91 -10.53 0.10
N PRO A 20 -22.55 -11.70 -0.46
CA PRO A 20 -23.42 -12.87 -0.51
C PRO A 20 -23.93 -13.30 0.87
N ALA A 21 -25.18 -13.77 0.95
CA ALA A 21 -25.83 -14.11 2.21
C ALA A 21 -25.18 -15.29 2.97
N ASP A 22 -24.45 -16.14 2.27
CA ASP A 22 -23.72 -17.30 2.77
C ASP A 22 -22.22 -17.02 2.97
N ALA A 23 -21.77 -15.79 2.73
CA ALA A 23 -20.43 -15.36 3.11
C ALA A 23 -20.30 -15.24 4.63
N VAL A 24 -19.07 -15.43 5.12
CA VAL A 24 -18.76 -15.24 6.55
C VAL A 24 -18.01 -13.94 6.71
N THR A 25 -18.63 -12.97 7.39
CA THR A 25 -17.96 -11.74 7.81
C THR A 25 -16.83 -12.04 8.79
N VAL A 26 -15.65 -11.51 8.49
CA VAL A 26 -14.48 -11.55 9.35
C VAL A 26 -14.48 -10.34 10.29
N SER A 27 -14.55 -9.14 9.73
CA SER A 27 -14.52 -7.88 10.47
C SER A 27 -15.20 -6.77 9.67
N VAL A 28 -15.56 -5.68 10.37
CA VAL A 28 -16.13 -4.47 9.77
C VAL A 28 -15.41 -3.27 10.34
N GLU A 29 -14.91 -2.40 9.46
CA GLU A 29 -14.23 -1.15 9.81
C GLU A 29 -15.02 0.04 9.25
N ARG A 30 -15.30 1.02 10.10
CA ARG A 30 -16.05 2.23 9.71
C ARG A 30 -15.10 3.41 9.73
N LEU A 31 -15.05 4.13 8.61
CA LEU A 31 -14.14 5.25 8.38
C LEU A 31 -14.98 6.51 8.15
N GLU A 32 -14.93 7.42 9.13
CA GLU A 32 -15.72 8.67 9.17
C GLU A 32 -14.99 9.86 8.52
N ASP A 33 -13.72 9.67 8.17
CA ASP A 33 -12.83 10.65 7.58
C ASP A 33 -13.04 10.84 6.07
N PHE A 34 -13.97 10.10 5.47
CA PHE A 34 -14.45 10.30 4.10
C PHE A 34 -15.80 11.02 4.12
N THR A 35 -16.02 11.96 3.20
CA THR A 35 -17.19 12.89 3.20
C THR A 35 -18.56 12.19 3.32
N ALA A 36 -18.71 10.97 2.78
CA ALA A 36 -19.95 10.20 2.86
C ALA A 36 -20.02 9.23 4.05
N GLY A 37 -18.92 9.05 4.79
CA GLY A 37 -18.68 7.90 5.64
C GLY A 37 -18.63 6.60 4.83
N ILE A 38 -17.69 5.71 5.12
CA ILE A 38 -17.59 4.42 4.45
C ILE A 38 -17.44 3.29 5.44
N ALA A 39 -17.85 2.08 5.04
CA ALA A 39 -17.65 0.86 5.80
C ALA A 39 -16.94 -0.17 4.94
N ILE A 40 -15.85 -0.74 5.45
CA ILE A 40 -15.18 -1.88 4.84
C ILE A 40 -15.60 -3.13 5.58
N THR A 41 -16.15 -4.10 4.86
CA THR A 41 -16.45 -5.42 5.42
C THR A 41 -15.49 -6.43 4.81
N PHE A 42 -14.67 -7.06 5.65
CA PHE A 42 -13.85 -8.19 5.26
C PHE A 42 -14.65 -9.47 5.41
N TYR A 43 -14.58 -10.36 4.42
CA TYR A 43 -15.37 -11.59 4.41
C TYR A 43 -14.67 -12.73 3.66
N THR A 44 -15.18 -13.94 3.89
CA THR A 44 -14.80 -15.15 3.14
C THR A 44 -16.01 -15.69 2.41
N LEU A 45 -15.79 -16.28 1.23
CA LEU A 45 -16.84 -16.90 0.42
C LEU A 45 -17.04 -18.37 0.83
N PRO A 46 -18.26 -18.90 0.72
CA PRO A 46 -18.54 -20.30 1.03
C PRO A 46 -17.76 -21.24 0.10
N GLY A 47 -16.94 -22.10 0.70
CA GLY A 47 -16.13 -23.08 -0.04
C GLY A 47 -14.85 -22.51 -0.67
N ASP A 48 -14.57 -21.21 -0.49
CA ASP A 48 -13.29 -20.61 -0.84
C ASP A 48 -12.35 -20.67 0.38
N GLU A 49 -11.34 -21.52 0.28
CA GLU A 49 -10.30 -21.69 1.31
C GLU A 49 -8.97 -21.03 0.90
N ASP A 50 -8.96 -20.25 -0.17
CA ASP A 50 -7.77 -19.62 -0.73
C ASP A 50 -7.71 -18.13 -0.37
N TYR A 51 -8.85 -17.43 -0.37
CA TYR A 51 -8.89 -15.98 -0.32
C TYR A 51 -9.77 -15.36 0.76
N VAL A 52 -9.42 -14.12 1.09
CA VAL A 52 -10.22 -13.17 1.87
C VAL A 52 -10.56 -12.00 0.96
N TYR A 53 -11.78 -11.49 1.08
CA TYR A 53 -12.34 -10.45 0.23
C TYR A 53 -12.71 -9.21 1.04
N ALA A 54 -12.86 -8.08 0.36
CA ALA A 54 -13.39 -6.87 0.96
C ALA A 54 -14.55 -6.27 0.14
N ASP A 55 -15.53 -5.77 0.86
CA ASP A 55 -16.64 -4.95 0.35
C ASP A 55 -16.49 -3.53 0.89
N LEU A 56 -16.61 -2.55 0.01
CA LEU A 56 -16.78 -1.14 0.36
C LEU A 56 -18.28 -0.80 0.31
N GLY A 57 -18.87 -0.58 1.47
CA GLY A 57 -20.21 -0.03 1.61
C GLY A 57 -20.18 1.49 1.77
N THR A 58 -21.02 2.18 1.02
CA THR A 58 -21.31 3.61 1.17
C THR A 58 -22.79 3.82 1.52
N ALA A 59 -23.22 5.07 1.66
CA ALA A 59 -24.63 5.38 1.88
C ALA A 59 -25.55 4.95 0.73
N THR A 60 -25.02 4.79 -0.49
CA THR A 60 -25.82 4.61 -1.72
C THR A 60 -25.46 3.37 -2.52
N ALA A 61 -24.30 2.75 -2.28
CA ALA A 61 -23.81 1.65 -3.11
C ALA A 61 -22.85 0.73 -2.35
N HIS A 62 -22.61 -0.43 -2.95
CA HIS A 62 -21.57 -1.37 -2.56
C HIS A 62 -20.60 -1.59 -3.72
N TYR A 63 -19.33 -1.81 -3.38
CA TYR A 63 -18.28 -2.14 -4.32
C TYR A 63 -17.45 -3.32 -3.82
N SER A 64 -17.34 -4.37 -4.63
CA SER A 64 -16.39 -5.44 -4.38
C SER A 64 -14.99 -4.90 -4.66
N LEU A 65 -14.08 -5.05 -3.70
CA LEU A 65 -12.67 -4.71 -3.84
C LEU A 65 -11.81 -5.93 -4.22
N GLY A 66 -12.46 -7.05 -4.56
CA GLY A 66 -11.80 -8.31 -4.88
C GLY A 66 -11.13 -8.99 -3.68
N SER A 67 -10.18 -9.87 -3.97
CA SER A 67 -9.37 -10.54 -2.96
C SER A 67 -8.34 -9.59 -2.38
N VAL A 68 -8.28 -9.49 -1.06
CA VAL A 68 -7.40 -8.56 -0.32
C VAL A 68 -6.36 -9.28 0.54
N GLY A 69 -6.44 -10.60 0.62
CA GLY A 69 -5.50 -11.44 1.35
C GLY A 69 -5.77 -12.92 1.12
N THR A 70 -4.97 -13.78 1.73
CA THR A 70 -5.16 -15.23 1.66
C THR A 70 -5.88 -15.75 2.89
N TYR A 71 -6.61 -16.85 2.74
CA TYR A 71 -7.48 -17.42 3.78
C TYR A 71 -6.74 -17.74 5.10
N ASN A 72 -5.46 -18.09 5.04
CA ASN A 72 -4.66 -18.36 6.25
C ASN A 72 -4.46 -17.13 7.15
N TYR A 73 -4.63 -15.93 6.60
CA TYR A 73 -4.49 -14.63 7.26
C TYR A 73 -5.83 -13.90 7.30
N ARG A 74 -6.92 -14.66 7.52
CA ARG A 74 -8.28 -14.13 7.61
C ARG A 74 -8.66 -13.64 9.00
N LYS A 75 -7.73 -13.55 9.95
CA LYS A 75 -8.10 -13.06 11.28
C LYS A 75 -8.26 -11.54 11.22
N PRO A 76 -9.14 -10.95 12.04
CA PRO A 76 -9.32 -9.50 12.06
C PRO A 76 -8.02 -8.71 12.26
N GLU A 77 -7.06 -9.23 13.03
CA GLU A 77 -5.76 -8.58 13.25
C GLU A 77 -4.81 -8.60 12.04
N ASP A 78 -5.06 -9.47 11.06
CA ASP A 78 -4.27 -9.62 9.83
C ASP A 78 -4.80 -8.76 8.68
N LEU A 79 -5.92 -8.07 8.91
CA LEU A 79 -6.66 -7.29 7.93
C LEU A 79 -6.86 -5.88 8.48
N SER A 80 -6.75 -4.86 7.63
CA SER A 80 -7.04 -3.49 8.05
C SER A 80 -7.52 -2.61 6.91
N ALA A 81 -8.37 -1.65 7.24
CA ALA A 81 -8.76 -0.55 6.38
C ALA A 81 -8.46 0.78 7.07
N ALA A 82 -7.81 1.70 6.36
CA ALA A 82 -7.50 3.00 6.91
C ALA A 82 -7.62 4.09 5.84
N GLY A 83 -8.10 5.26 6.24
CA GLY A 83 -7.76 6.46 5.51
C GLY A 83 -6.29 6.80 5.78
N VAL A 84 -5.53 7.04 4.72
CA VAL A 84 -4.14 7.48 4.78
C VAL A 84 -3.96 8.75 3.94
N SER A 85 -2.96 9.55 4.30
CA SER A 85 -2.54 10.69 3.48
C SER A 85 -1.39 10.23 2.59
N ALA A 86 -1.63 10.20 1.28
CA ALA A 86 -0.63 9.95 0.26
C ALA A 86 -1.04 10.67 -1.03
N PHE A 87 -0.08 10.96 -1.91
CA PHE A 87 -0.38 11.52 -3.24
C PHE A 87 -1.27 12.78 -3.23
N ASN A 88 -1.08 13.62 -2.20
CA ASN A 88 -1.81 14.87 -1.97
C ASN A 88 -3.33 14.66 -1.87
N SER A 89 -3.76 13.52 -1.32
CA SER A 89 -5.17 13.16 -1.15
C SER A 89 -5.36 12.30 0.09
N ARG A 90 -6.61 12.27 0.58
CA ARG A 90 -7.05 11.22 1.51
C ARG A 90 -7.40 9.98 0.69
N ILE A 91 -6.76 8.88 1.00
CA ILE A 91 -6.84 7.63 0.23
C ILE A 91 -7.29 6.50 1.15
N LEU A 92 -8.16 5.63 0.66
CA LEU A 92 -8.48 4.38 1.32
C LEU A 92 -7.36 3.38 1.06
N LYS A 93 -6.71 2.89 2.12
CA LYS A 93 -5.77 1.79 2.09
C LYS A 93 -6.43 0.54 2.68
N ILE A 94 -6.38 -0.56 1.95
CA ILE A 94 -6.74 -1.88 2.42
C ILE A 94 -5.46 -2.70 2.52
N THR A 95 -5.20 -3.27 3.70
CA THR A 95 -4.05 -4.17 3.92
C THR A 95 -4.56 -5.55 4.31
N GLY A 96 -4.06 -6.59 3.65
CA GLY A 96 -4.28 -7.97 4.06
C GLY A 96 -3.03 -8.83 3.96
N GLY A 97 -3.00 -9.94 4.69
CA GLY A 97 -1.87 -10.87 4.70
C GLY A 97 -1.85 -11.80 3.47
N LEU A 98 -0.66 -12.00 2.89
CA LEU A 98 -0.43 -12.96 1.81
C LEU A 98 0.35 -14.22 2.25
N GLY A 99 1.05 -14.16 3.38
CA GLY A 99 2.05 -15.17 3.70
C GLY A 99 3.02 -14.74 4.78
N ALA A 100 4.13 -15.48 4.89
CA ALA A 100 5.23 -15.26 5.82
C ALA A 100 5.77 -13.82 5.77
N ASN A 101 5.16 -12.94 6.56
CA ASN A 101 5.46 -11.51 6.65
C ASN A 101 5.32 -10.72 5.33
N LEU A 102 4.43 -11.16 4.43
CA LEU A 102 4.11 -10.47 3.19
C LEU A 102 2.70 -9.88 3.28
N ALA A 103 2.55 -8.61 2.92
CA ALA A 103 1.28 -7.90 2.89
C ALA A 103 0.89 -7.53 1.45
N LEU A 104 -0.42 -7.44 1.22
CA LEU A 104 -1.03 -6.83 0.05
C LEU A 104 -1.66 -5.52 0.47
N SER A 105 -1.19 -4.40 -0.07
CA SER A 105 -1.74 -3.08 0.17
C SER A 105 -2.39 -2.54 -1.09
N SER A 106 -3.71 -2.35 -1.06
CA SER A 106 -4.49 -1.75 -2.15
C SER A 106 -4.93 -0.34 -1.78
N TYR A 107 -4.74 0.61 -2.69
CA TYR A 107 -5.04 2.02 -2.49
C TYR A 107 -6.13 2.47 -3.45
N TYR A 108 -7.14 3.14 -2.92
CA TYR A 108 -8.29 3.66 -3.66
C TYR A 108 -8.53 5.13 -3.35
N LYS A 109 -8.70 5.94 -4.39
CA LYS A 109 -9.28 7.27 -4.26
C LYS A 109 -10.80 7.12 -4.21
N ILE A 110 -11.43 7.72 -3.21
CA ILE A 110 -12.89 7.74 -3.09
C ILE A 110 -13.38 9.13 -3.50
N ASP A 111 -14.27 9.22 -4.48
CA ASP A 111 -14.85 10.49 -4.88
C ASP A 111 -15.98 10.96 -3.93
N GLU A 112 -16.53 12.15 -4.19
CA GLU A 112 -17.61 12.72 -3.37
C GLU A 112 -18.90 11.88 -3.38
N ALA A 113 -19.12 11.08 -4.41
CA ALA A 113 -20.26 10.16 -4.53
C ALA A 113 -19.99 8.80 -3.87
N GLY A 114 -18.78 8.59 -3.32
CA GLY A 114 -18.36 7.34 -2.71
C GLY A 114 -17.90 6.28 -3.71
N VAL A 115 -17.61 6.65 -4.96
CA VAL A 115 -17.12 5.73 -5.98
C VAL A 115 -15.61 5.50 -5.78
N PRO A 116 -15.15 4.25 -5.58
CA PRO A 116 -13.73 3.95 -5.50
C PRO A 116 -13.07 3.88 -6.88
N ALA A 117 -11.87 4.47 -7.01
CA ALA A 117 -10.97 4.29 -8.12
C ALA A 117 -9.63 3.76 -7.60
N GLY A 118 -9.19 2.59 -8.07
CA GLY A 118 -7.89 2.03 -7.70
C GLY A 118 -6.74 2.84 -8.27
N ILE A 119 -5.74 3.13 -7.44
CA ILE A 119 -4.62 4.02 -7.80
C ILE A 119 -3.24 3.42 -7.56
N LEU A 120 -3.13 2.45 -6.65
CA LEU A 120 -1.86 1.74 -6.39
C LEU A 120 -2.17 0.37 -5.78
N LEU A 121 -1.43 -0.64 -6.24
CA LEU A 121 -1.39 -1.96 -5.62
C LEU A 121 0.06 -2.28 -5.29
N VAL A 122 0.33 -2.57 -4.03
CA VAL A 122 1.64 -3.02 -3.57
C VAL A 122 1.50 -4.46 -3.06
N ASP A 123 2.15 -5.39 -3.77
CA ASP A 123 2.22 -6.81 -3.41
C ASP A 123 3.66 -7.27 -3.12
N THR A 124 4.59 -6.31 -3.04
CA THR A 124 6.00 -6.57 -2.80
C THR A 124 6.37 -6.56 -1.33
N GLY A 125 5.63 -5.87 -0.45
CA GLY A 125 6.00 -5.77 0.96
C GLY A 125 5.07 -4.93 1.82
N HIS A 126 5.46 -4.76 3.08
CA HIS A 126 4.76 -3.85 4.00
C HIS A 126 4.95 -2.41 3.58
N THR A 127 3.89 -1.62 3.69
CA THR A 127 3.91 -0.23 3.24
C THR A 127 3.80 0.78 4.37
N ARG A 128 4.53 1.90 4.23
CA ARG A 128 4.42 3.11 5.05
C ARG A 128 4.23 4.32 4.13
N GLU A 129 3.36 5.24 4.53
CA GLU A 129 3.17 6.52 3.86
C GLU A 129 4.00 7.62 4.55
N ALA A 130 4.84 8.33 3.82
CA ALA A 130 5.66 9.43 4.36
C ALA A 130 6.11 10.39 3.25
N ASP A 131 6.20 11.68 3.58
CA ASP A 131 6.79 12.72 2.74
C ASP A 131 8.32 12.64 2.85
N ILE A 132 8.92 11.79 2.01
CA ILE A 132 10.35 11.45 2.11
C ILE A 132 11.24 12.49 1.42
N ASP A 133 10.69 13.22 0.46
CA ASP A 133 11.40 14.24 -0.30
C ASP A 133 11.15 15.68 0.21
N ARG A 134 10.20 15.84 1.14
CA ARG A 134 9.81 17.09 1.82
C ARG A 134 9.14 18.09 0.88
N ASP A 135 8.46 17.62 -0.16
CA ASP A 135 7.66 18.47 -1.04
C ASP A 135 6.26 18.78 -0.49
N GLY A 136 5.88 18.17 0.64
CA GLY A 136 4.57 18.31 1.28
C GLY A 136 3.55 17.24 0.87
N THR A 137 3.95 16.33 -0.02
CA THR A 137 3.18 15.17 -0.47
C THR A 137 3.77 13.92 0.13
N ALA A 138 2.94 13.03 0.67
CA ALA A 138 3.43 11.74 1.14
C ALA A 138 3.52 10.74 -0.03
N GLU A 139 4.68 10.10 -0.16
CA GLU A 139 4.92 8.92 -0.97
C GLU A 139 4.44 7.66 -0.24
N VAL A 140 4.31 6.56 -0.98
CA VAL A 140 4.20 5.22 -0.39
C VAL A 140 5.58 4.57 -0.47
N ILE A 141 6.03 3.92 0.60
CA ILE A 141 7.28 3.19 0.65
C ILE A 141 6.95 1.75 0.99
N SER A 142 7.50 0.79 0.26
CA SER A 142 7.40 -0.62 0.60
C SER A 142 8.75 -1.25 0.87
N ALA A 143 8.84 -2.08 1.90
CA ALA A 143 10.06 -2.83 2.21
C ALA A 143 9.77 -4.30 2.53
N HIS A 144 10.66 -5.19 2.09
CA HIS A 144 10.59 -6.62 2.38
C HIS A 144 11.94 -7.34 2.24
N GLY A 145 11.99 -8.58 2.72
CA GLY A 145 13.11 -9.49 2.48
C GLY A 145 14.27 -9.37 3.45
N THR A 146 15.25 -10.25 3.27
CA THR A 146 16.54 -10.23 3.96
C THR A 146 17.59 -10.78 2.98
N PRO A 147 18.42 -9.95 2.33
CA PRO A 147 18.59 -8.50 2.52
C PRO A 147 17.35 -7.66 2.20
N MET A 148 17.29 -6.47 2.78
CA MET A 148 16.11 -5.60 2.69
C MET A 148 16.02 -4.95 1.31
N THR A 149 14.88 -5.08 0.68
CA THR A 149 14.55 -4.52 -0.63
C THR A 149 13.54 -3.40 -0.41
N ALA A 150 13.80 -2.20 -0.95
CA ALA A 150 12.95 -1.03 -0.78
C ALA A 150 12.47 -0.46 -2.11
N TYR A 151 11.18 -0.10 -2.17
CA TYR A 151 10.56 0.63 -3.28
C TYR A 151 9.93 1.92 -2.76
N VAL A 152 9.95 2.95 -3.60
CA VAL A 152 9.18 4.17 -3.41
C VAL A 152 8.16 4.27 -4.52
N TYR A 153 6.94 4.64 -4.17
CA TYR A 153 5.87 4.95 -5.10
C TYR A 153 5.48 6.41 -4.94
N ARG A 154 5.34 7.11 -6.07
CA ARG A 154 4.90 8.50 -6.12
C ARG A 154 3.72 8.66 -7.08
N TRP A 155 3.04 9.78 -6.98
CA TRP A 155 2.05 10.18 -7.98
C TRP A 155 2.67 11.20 -8.94
N HIS A 156 2.67 10.89 -10.23
CA HIS A 156 3.24 11.76 -11.25
C HIS A 156 2.34 11.72 -12.49
N ASP A 157 2.05 12.89 -13.05
CA ASP A 157 1.27 13.05 -14.29
C ASP A 157 -0.04 12.23 -14.37
N GLY A 158 -0.71 12.05 -13.22
CA GLY A 158 -2.02 11.41 -13.13
C GLY A 158 -1.99 9.89 -12.94
N TYR A 159 -0.83 9.29 -12.68
CA TYR A 159 -0.68 7.87 -12.37
C TYR A 159 0.38 7.63 -11.29
N ALA A 160 0.38 6.43 -10.71
CA ALA A 160 1.41 6.00 -9.78
C ALA A 160 2.65 5.50 -10.55
N GLU A 161 3.82 5.93 -10.12
CA GLU A 161 5.12 5.41 -10.55
C GLU A 161 5.81 4.74 -9.38
N GLU A 162 6.63 3.73 -9.66
CA GLU A 162 7.48 3.03 -8.69
C GLU A 162 8.95 3.19 -9.06
N ALA A 163 9.82 3.21 -8.04
CA ALA A 163 11.25 3.14 -8.21
C ALA A 163 11.85 2.12 -7.23
N TYR A 164 12.72 1.26 -7.75
CA TYR A 164 13.48 0.31 -6.94
C TYR A 164 14.74 0.99 -6.38
N ILE A 165 14.78 1.18 -5.06
CA ILE A 165 15.80 2.02 -4.41
C ILE A 165 17.16 1.32 -4.34
N ASN A 166 17.20 0.00 -4.14
CA ASN A 166 18.45 -0.76 -4.14
C ASN A 166 19.19 -0.59 -5.47
N ASP A 167 18.49 -0.71 -6.61
CA ASP A 167 19.07 -0.45 -7.93
C ASP A 167 19.54 1.00 -8.08
N ALA A 168 18.76 1.97 -7.61
CA ALA A 168 19.14 3.38 -7.67
C ALA A 168 20.42 3.71 -6.86
N LEU A 169 20.67 2.97 -5.78
CA LEU A 169 21.83 3.12 -4.90
C LEU A 169 22.97 2.14 -5.23
N GLN A 170 22.74 1.17 -6.12
CA GLN A 170 23.66 0.06 -6.42
C GLN A 170 24.07 -0.68 -5.14
N ALA A 171 23.10 -1.03 -4.30
CA ALA A 171 23.32 -1.65 -2.99
C ALA A 171 22.51 -2.94 -2.83
N ASP A 172 23.06 -3.93 -2.12
CA ASP A 172 22.37 -5.20 -1.88
C ASP A 172 21.20 -5.06 -0.89
N SER A 173 21.33 -4.19 0.11
CA SER A 173 20.31 -3.97 1.14
C SER A 173 20.04 -2.48 1.35
N VAL A 174 18.76 -2.11 1.44
CA VAL A 174 18.32 -0.74 1.73
C VAL A 174 17.28 -0.73 2.83
N VAL A 175 17.51 0.06 3.88
CA VAL A 175 16.58 0.27 4.99
C VAL A 175 16.21 1.74 5.08
N LEU A 176 14.91 2.04 5.16
CA LEU A 176 14.43 3.38 5.50
C LEU A 176 14.26 3.52 7.00
N ARG A 177 14.96 4.48 7.60
CA ARG A 177 14.83 4.81 9.03
C ARG A 177 13.60 5.65 9.33
N GLU A 178 13.34 5.80 10.62
CA GLU A 178 12.28 6.67 11.14
C GLU A 178 12.51 8.16 10.84
N ASP A 179 13.76 8.60 10.74
CA ASP A 179 14.13 9.97 10.37
C ASP A 179 14.19 10.21 8.84
N LEU A 180 13.64 9.26 8.07
CA LEU A 180 13.51 9.29 6.61
C LEU A 180 14.87 9.26 5.88
N ILE A 181 15.87 8.66 6.50
CA ILE A 181 17.18 8.39 5.90
C ILE A 181 17.22 6.95 5.40
N PHE A 182 17.67 6.77 4.17
CA PHE A 182 17.97 5.47 3.60
C PHE A 182 19.40 5.06 3.99
N GLU A 183 19.54 3.91 4.62
CA GLU A 183 20.83 3.24 4.83
C GLU A 183 21.00 2.18 3.75
N ALA A 184 22.09 2.27 3.00
CA ALA A 184 22.44 1.31 1.96
C ALA A 184 23.71 0.56 2.34
N SER A 185 23.72 -0.76 2.14
CA SER A 185 24.87 -1.61 2.41
C SER A 185 24.98 -2.78 1.44
N ASP A 186 26.21 -3.26 1.28
CA ASP A 186 26.54 -4.46 0.51
C ASP A 186 26.64 -5.69 1.42
N LEU A 187 26.30 -6.86 0.88
CA LEU A 187 26.29 -8.10 1.65
C LEU A 187 27.67 -8.46 2.18
N GLY A 188 27.78 -8.62 3.49
CA GLY A 188 29.02 -8.99 4.16
C GLY A 188 29.89 -7.80 4.57
N GLU A 189 29.47 -6.57 4.24
CA GLU A 189 30.12 -5.34 4.71
C GLU A 189 29.39 -4.78 5.94
N SER A 190 30.16 -4.18 6.86
CA SER A 190 29.60 -3.50 8.04
C SER A 190 29.37 -2.01 7.80
N GLU A 191 29.89 -1.47 6.70
CA GLU A 191 29.75 -0.05 6.37
C GLU A 191 28.37 0.21 5.77
N VAL A 192 27.71 1.26 6.25
CA VAL A 192 26.45 1.75 5.71
C VAL A 192 26.69 3.14 5.13
N THR A 193 26.11 3.40 3.96
CA THR A 193 26.07 4.75 3.40
C THR A 193 24.67 5.32 3.55
N GLU A 194 24.58 6.51 4.14
CA GLU A 194 23.32 7.22 4.34
C GLU A 194 22.95 8.08 3.13
N TYR A 195 21.68 8.04 2.75
CA TYR A 195 21.10 8.82 1.67
C TYR A 195 19.81 9.50 2.12
N ARG A 196 19.62 10.74 1.67
CA ARG A 196 18.34 11.45 1.78
C ARG A 196 17.67 11.46 0.43
N PHE A 197 16.36 11.22 0.41
CA PHE A 197 15.55 11.45 -0.76
C PHE A 197 15.21 12.94 -0.87
N THR A 198 15.36 13.51 -2.06
CA THR A 198 14.96 14.89 -2.39
C THR A 198 14.20 14.87 -3.72
N PRO A 199 13.53 15.96 -4.11
CA PRO A 199 12.84 16.03 -5.40
C PRO A 199 13.78 15.79 -6.59
N GLU A 200 15.07 16.09 -6.43
CA GLU A 200 16.13 15.83 -7.43
C GLU A 200 16.68 14.39 -7.37
N GLY A 201 16.32 13.60 -6.36
CA GLY A 201 16.68 12.20 -6.19
C GLY A 201 17.44 11.89 -4.89
N LEU A 202 18.19 10.79 -4.89
CA LEU A 202 18.92 10.31 -3.72
C LEU A 202 20.26 11.06 -3.59
N THR A 203 20.43 11.77 -2.47
CA THR A 203 21.64 12.53 -2.14
C THR A 203 22.37 11.89 -0.97
N ARG A 204 23.64 11.50 -1.19
CA ARG A 204 24.51 10.95 -0.15
C ARG A 204 24.68 11.96 0.99
N GLN A 205 24.48 11.51 2.22
CA GLN A 205 24.78 12.30 3.41
C GLN A 205 26.28 12.13 3.72
N HIS A 206 26.97 13.25 3.94
CA HIS A 206 28.33 13.20 4.48
C HIS A 206 28.25 13.24 6.01
N PRO A 207 29.08 12.46 6.73
CA PRO A 207 29.22 12.60 8.17
C PRO A 207 29.71 13.99 8.58
#